data_AF-A0A0K0CWW3-F1
#
_entry.id   AF-A0A0K0CWW3-F1
#
_cell.length_a   1.000
_cell.length_b   1.000
_cell.length_c   1.000
_cell.angle_alpha   90.00
_cell.angle_beta   90.00
_cell.angle_gamma   90.00
#
_symmetry.space_group_name_H-M   'P 1'
#
loop_
_entity.id
_entity.type
_entity.pdbx_description
1 polymer ?
#
loop_
_entity_poly.entity_id
_entity_poly.type
_entity_poly.pdbx_seq_one_letter_code
_entity_poly.pdbx_strand_id
1 'polypeptide(L)'
;LYISAFPISSIQLIFAVSGQRFPLTTRRQNQLPLDGTNILDELWGISQEAAGYLGRRRPIIYYCNTKLMAIRLSNIKIHYRTSPIFFNDTVDPNLSYFCPNGKPRADWYVSQTCPDEHLVVHTPPLVFDLARDPFELTFTHISRIIPLAAQILREHRESLVPVRSQLGHFDQKLTPCCDPPKCDCDKLKNRQEKVKLINI
;
A
#
# COMPACT_ATOMS: atom_id res chain seq x y z
N LEU A 1 -39.70 13.84 27.64
CA LEU A 1 -40.35 12.67 28.27
C LEU A 1 -41.82 12.65 27.85
N TYR A 2 -42.19 11.76 26.93
CA TYR A 2 -43.32 10.82 26.99
C TYR A 2 -43.45 10.18 25.60
N ILE A 3 -43.47 8.84 25.61
CA ILE A 3 -43.52 7.94 24.47
C ILE A 3 -44.95 7.38 24.38
N SER A 4 -45.51 7.26 23.17
CA SER A 4 -46.51 6.26 22.76
C SER A 4 -46.62 6.31 21.23
N ALA A 5 -46.07 5.38 20.43
CA ALA A 5 -46.35 3.96 20.21
C ALA A 5 -47.55 3.66 19.26
N PHE A 6 -47.22 3.50 17.96
CA PHE A 6 -47.80 2.66 16.87
C PHE A 6 -49.26 2.88 16.38
N PRO A 7 -49.66 2.45 15.14
CA PRO A 7 -49.00 1.55 14.20
C PRO A 7 -48.88 1.99 12.72
N ILE A 8 -48.11 1.18 11.99
CA ILE A 8 -47.75 1.23 10.57
C ILE A 8 -48.95 0.87 9.69
N SER A 9 -49.20 1.63 8.62
CA SER A 9 -49.84 1.09 7.40
C SER A 9 -49.50 1.93 6.15
N SER A 10 -48.66 1.34 5.31
CA SER A 10 -48.79 1.24 3.85
C SER A 10 -49.15 2.49 3.02
N ILE A 11 -48.14 3.10 2.39
CA ILE A 11 -48.28 3.65 1.04
C ILE A 11 -47.13 3.10 0.19
N GLN A 12 -47.40 1.99 -0.51
CA GLN A 12 -46.58 1.53 -1.63
C GLN A 12 -46.97 2.35 -2.86
N LEU A 13 -46.04 3.18 -3.35
CA LEU A 13 -46.13 3.71 -4.70
C LEU A 13 -45.68 2.59 -5.66
N ILE A 14 -46.64 1.99 -6.34
CA ILE A 14 -46.41 0.94 -7.34
C ILE A 14 -45.91 1.62 -8.63
N PHE A 15 -44.64 1.46 -8.94
CA PHE A 15 -44.16 1.54 -10.32
C PHE A 15 -43.87 0.11 -10.79
N ALA A 16 -44.80 -0.41 -11.59
CA ALA A 16 -44.63 -1.66 -12.31
C ALA A 16 -43.64 -1.46 -13.45
N VAL A 17 -42.40 -1.88 -13.27
CA VAL A 17 -41.48 -2.21 -14.35
C VAL A 17 -41.37 -3.72 -14.38
N SER A 18 -41.67 -4.31 -15.53
CA SER A 18 -41.59 -5.74 -15.82
C SER A 18 -40.18 -6.27 -15.54
N GLY A 19 -39.94 -6.66 -14.29
CA GLY A 19 -38.71 -7.30 -13.86
C GLY A 19 -38.83 -8.78 -14.15
N GLN A 20 -38.21 -9.24 -15.23
CA GLN A 20 -37.75 -10.62 -15.28
C GLN A 20 -36.95 -10.86 -14.00
N ARG A 21 -37.46 -11.72 -13.12
CA ARG A 21 -36.73 -12.19 -11.94
C ARG A 21 -35.55 -12.99 -12.46
N PHE A 22 -34.42 -12.31 -12.67
CA PHE A 22 -33.14 -12.99 -12.62
C PHE A 22 -33.07 -13.61 -11.23
N PRO A 23 -32.89 -14.93 -11.10
CA PRO A 23 -32.55 -15.50 -9.81
C PRO A 23 -31.24 -14.84 -9.40
N LEU A 24 -31.30 -13.92 -8.43
CA LEU A 24 -30.15 -13.57 -7.61
C LEU A 24 -29.81 -14.83 -6.82
N THR A 25 -29.16 -15.77 -7.48
CA THR A 25 -28.22 -16.64 -6.80
C THR A 25 -27.19 -15.70 -6.20
N THR A 26 -27.43 -15.28 -4.95
CA THR A 26 -26.39 -14.74 -4.10
C THR A 26 -25.42 -15.89 -3.86
N ARG A 27 -24.59 -16.15 -4.87
CA ARG A 27 -23.37 -16.90 -4.74
C ARG A 27 -22.59 -16.09 -3.70
N ARG A 28 -22.60 -16.54 -2.44
CA ARG A 28 -21.64 -16.05 -1.44
C ARG A 28 -20.27 -16.31 -2.05
N GLN A 29 -19.74 -15.32 -2.76
CA GLN A 29 -18.35 -15.33 -3.10
C GLN A 29 -17.64 -15.20 -1.77
N ASN A 30 -16.88 -16.22 -1.40
CA ASN A 30 -16.02 -16.13 -0.23
C ASN A 30 -15.13 -14.91 -0.46
N GLN A 31 -15.25 -13.93 0.43
CA GLN A 31 -14.46 -12.72 0.38
C GLN A 31 -12.98 -13.13 0.41
N LEU A 32 -12.19 -12.59 -0.51
CA LEU A 32 -10.76 -12.82 -0.52
C LEU A 32 -10.14 -12.28 0.78
N PRO A 33 -9.07 -12.90 1.29
CA PRO A 33 -8.31 -12.34 2.41
C PRO A 33 -7.90 -10.90 2.10
N LEU A 34 -8.16 -9.99 3.03
CA LEU A 34 -7.77 -8.59 2.93
C LEU A 34 -6.74 -8.28 4.02
N ASP A 35 -5.60 -7.73 3.62
CA ASP A 35 -4.59 -7.23 4.58
C ASP A 35 -5.00 -5.88 5.19
N GLY A 36 -5.89 -5.15 4.51
CA GLY A 36 -6.46 -3.91 5.01
C GLY A 36 -7.40 -4.13 6.20
N THR A 37 -7.44 -3.16 7.10
CA THR A 37 -8.36 -3.16 8.25
C THR A 37 -9.25 -1.93 8.22
N ASN A 38 -10.43 -2.03 8.84
CA ASN A 38 -11.33 -0.90 8.98
C ASN A 38 -10.76 0.09 10.02
N ILE A 39 -10.58 1.35 9.63
CA ILE A 39 -10.05 2.42 10.48
C ILE A 39 -11.10 3.51 10.79
N LEU A 40 -12.36 3.31 10.40
CA LEU A 40 -13.39 4.34 10.45
C LEU A 40 -13.63 4.86 11.88
N ASP A 41 -13.68 3.96 12.86
CA ASP A 41 -13.90 4.31 14.27
C ASP A 41 -12.75 5.16 14.84
N GLU A 42 -11.51 4.93 14.36
CA GLU A 42 -10.34 5.74 14.72
C GLU A 42 -10.39 7.11 14.04
N LEU A 43 -10.82 7.18 12.77
CA LEU A 43 -10.98 8.43 12.03
C LEU A 43 -12.10 9.33 12.58
N TRP A 44 -13.19 8.72 13.04
CA TRP A 44 -14.31 9.44 13.66
C TRP A 44 -14.09 9.74 15.15
N GLY A 45 -13.01 9.24 15.75
CA GLY A 45 -12.71 9.45 17.17
C GLY A 45 -13.72 8.79 18.11
N ILE A 46 -14.48 7.79 17.64
CA ILE A 46 -15.46 7.04 18.43
C ILE A 46 -14.89 5.74 19.00
N SER A 47 -13.68 5.36 18.58
CA SER A 47 -12.94 4.24 19.14
C SER A 47 -12.71 4.43 20.65
N GLN A 48 -13.01 3.40 21.43
CA GLN A 48 -12.71 3.34 22.87
C GLN A 48 -11.26 2.89 23.14
N GLU A 49 -10.53 2.50 22.09
CA GLU A 49 -9.15 2.04 22.18
C GLU A 49 -8.19 3.24 22.25
N ALA A 50 -7.01 3.03 22.84
CA ALA A 50 -5.99 4.07 22.90
C ALA A 50 -5.55 4.52 21.49
N ALA A 51 -5.25 5.81 21.31
CA ALA A 51 -4.82 6.37 20.02
C ALA A 51 -3.69 5.54 19.37
N GLY A 52 -3.80 5.20 18.09
CA GLY A 52 -2.83 4.36 17.39
C GLY A 52 -2.87 2.87 17.79
N TYR A 53 -3.93 2.41 18.45
CA TYR A 53 -4.14 1.02 18.81
C TYR A 53 -4.07 0.08 17.60
N LEU A 54 -4.78 0.42 16.51
CA LEU A 54 -4.76 -0.40 15.29
C LEU A 54 -3.35 -0.50 14.72
N GLY A 55 -2.61 0.62 14.71
CA GLY A 55 -1.20 0.66 14.31
C GLY A 55 -0.27 -0.16 15.20
N ARG A 56 -0.62 -0.34 16.49
CA ARG A 56 0.18 -1.12 17.44
C ARG A 56 -0.13 -2.62 17.42
N ARG A 57 -1.39 -2.99 17.18
CA ARG A 57 -1.84 -4.39 17.20
C ARG A 57 -1.52 -5.13 15.90
N ARG A 58 -1.55 -4.44 14.75
CA ARG A 58 -1.40 -5.09 13.45
C ARG A 58 0.07 -5.34 13.09
N PRO A 59 0.42 -6.52 12.56
CA PRO A 59 1.70 -6.70 11.90
C PRO A 59 1.74 -5.85 10.61
N ILE A 60 2.82 -5.13 10.40
CA ILE A 60 3.11 -4.46 9.12
C ILE A 60 4.28 -5.17 8.49
N ILE A 61 4.04 -5.82 7.35
CA ILE A 61 5.03 -6.64 6.66
C ILE A 61 5.57 -5.83 5.48
N TYR A 62 6.88 -5.65 5.42
CA TYR A 62 7.56 -4.86 4.40
C TYR A 62 8.17 -5.80 3.37
N TYR A 63 7.69 -5.67 2.14
CA TYR A 63 8.25 -6.36 0.97
C TYR A 63 9.05 -5.38 0.12
N CYS A 64 10.12 -5.88 -0.49
CA CYS A 64 10.65 -5.30 -1.71
C CYS A 64 10.43 -6.31 -2.84
N ASN A 65 9.54 -5.99 -3.77
CA ASN A 65 9.02 -6.93 -4.77
C ASN A 65 8.57 -8.25 -4.11
N THR A 66 9.20 -9.38 -4.47
CA THR A 66 8.87 -10.71 -3.94
C THR A 66 9.60 -11.04 -2.64
N LYS A 67 10.46 -10.14 -2.15
CA LYS A 67 11.38 -10.40 -1.03
C LYS A 67 10.83 -9.81 0.25
N LEU A 68 10.64 -10.66 1.26
CA LEU A 68 10.34 -10.20 2.62
C LEU A 68 11.58 -9.49 3.20
N MET A 69 11.43 -8.23 3.54
CA MET A 69 12.49 -7.39 4.09
C MET A 69 12.40 -7.30 5.60
N ALA A 70 11.26 -6.86 6.12
CA ALA A 70 11.06 -6.59 7.53
C ALA A 70 9.62 -6.85 7.99
N ILE A 71 9.43 -6.92 9.31
CA ILE A 71 8.11 -6.89 9.96
C ILE A 71 8.13 -5.89 11.11
N ARG A 72 7.05 -5.12 11.26
CA ARG A 72 6.82 -4.29 12.44
C ARG A 72 5.69 -4.88 13.26
N LEU A 73 5.96 -5.08 14.55
CA LEU A 73 5.01 -5.46 15.57
C LEU A 73 5.01 -4.37 16.64
N SER A 74 3.91 -3.63 16.72
CA SER A 74 3.83 -2.47 17.62
C SER A 74 4.94 -1.45 17.34
N ASN A 75 5.77 -1.15 18.34
CA ASN A 75 6.92 -0.24 18.23
C ASN A 75 8.19 -0.95 17.76
N ILE A 76 8.18 -2.27 17.61
CA ILE A 76 9.39 -3.02 17.25
C ILE A 76 9.37 -3.34 15.77
N LYS A 77 10.46 -3.00 15.07
CA LYS A 77 10.67 -3.38 13.67
C LYS A 77 11.88 -4.31 13.56
N ILE A 78 11.70 -5.39 12.82
CA ILE A 78 12.66 -6.48 12.67
C ILE A 78 13.00 -6.61 11.20
N HIS A 79 14.27 -6.41 10.84
CA HIS A 79 14.77 -6.58 9.47
C HIS A 79 15.45 -7.94 9.33
N TYR A 80 14.93 -8.75 8.41
CA TYR A 80 15.55 -10.00 7.97
C TYR A 80 16.49 -9.78 6.79
N ARG A 81 16.22 -8.73 6.01
CA ARG A 81 17.06 -8.28 4.91
C ARG A 81 17.14 -6.76 4.91
N THR A 82 18.30 -6.24 4.54
CA THR A 82 18.47 -4.83 4.20
C THR A 82 19.01 -4.73 2.78
N SER A 83 18.55 -3.73 2.04
CA SER A 83 19.15 -3.35 0.78
C SER A 83 20.00 -2.11 1.02
N PRO A 84 21.22 -2.01 0.45
CA PRO A 84 21.85 -0.72 0.30
C PRO A 84 20.92 0.17 -0.55
N ILE A 85 21.02 1.48 -0.36
CA ILE A 85 20.41 2.43 -1.29
C ILE A 85 21.08 2.19 -2.62
N PHE A 86 20.30 1.68 -3.59
CA PHE A 86 20.82 1.36 -4.90
C PHE A 86 21.43 2.62 -5.49
N PHE A 87 22.69 2.50 -5.83
CA PHE A 87 23.34 3.39 -6.76
C PHE A 87 22.93 2.87 -8.13
N ASN A 88 22.36 3.71 -8.99
CA ASN A 88 22.44 3.39 -10.42
C ASN A 88 23.94 3.29 -10.73
N ASP A 89 24.33 2.47 -11.69
CA ASP A 89 25.72 2.24 -12.13
C ASP A 89 26.44 3.48 -12.70
N THR A 90 25.97 4.69 -12.38
CA THR A 90 26.66 5.94 -12.60
C THR A 90 27.12 6.46 -11.25
N VAL A 91 28.44 6.48 -11.06
CA VAL A 91 29.12 7.24 -10.01
C VAL A 91 28.66 8.68 -10.04
N ASP A 92 27.58 9.01 -9.33
CA ASP A 92 27.19 10.39 -9.10
C ASP A 92 28.26 11.01 -8.20
N PRO A 93 29.09 11.94 -8.72
CA PRO A 93 30.17 12.55 -7.95
C PRO A 93 29.66 13.32 -6.72
N ASN A 94 28.34 13.56 -6.61
CA ASN A 94 27.71 14.25 -5.50
C ASN A 94 27.04 13.30 -4.50
N LEU A 95 27.37 12.01 -4.46
CA LEU A 95 26.80 11.07 -3.48
C LEU A 95 26.95 11.54 -2.03
N SER A 96 28.09 12.13 -1.66
CA SER A 96 28.31 12.69 -0.31
C SER A 96 27.39 13.88 -0.01
N TYR A 97 27.00 14.63 -1.04
CA TYR A 97 26.07 15.74 -0.96
C TYR A 97 24.62 15.25 -0.86
N PHE A 98 24.21 14.28 -1.68
CA PHE A 98 22.85 13.76 -1.69
C PHE A 98 22.57 12.80 -0.54
N CYS A 99 23.56 12.03 -0.09
CA CYS A 99 23.44 11.03 0.95
C CYS A 99 24.53 11.18 2.04
N PRO A 100 24.61 12.33 2.74
CA PRO A 100 25.60 12.48 3.81
C PRO A 100 25.43 11.40 4.87
N ASN A 101 26.51 10.67 5.17
CA ASN A 101 26.53 9.55 6.12
C ASN A 101 25.53 8.42 5.80
N GLY A 102 25.20 8.20 4.52
CA GLY A 102 24.25 7.17 4.08
C GLY A 102 22.78 7.56 4.20
N LYS A 103 22.47 8.82 4.56
CA LYS A 103 21.10 9.34 4.65
C LYS A 103 20.76 10.25 3.47
N PRO A 104 19.76 9.94 2.64
CA PRO A 104 19.32 10.82 1.56
C PRO A 104 18.80 12.17 2.07
N ARG A 105 19.17 13.26 1.38
CA ARG A 105 18.61 14.61 1.58
C ARG A 105 17.20 14.75 1.01
N ALA A 106 16.80 13.89 0.08
CA ALA A 106 15.48 13.79 -0.49
C ALA A 106 15.15 12.31 -0.78
N ASP A 107 13.87 11.98 -0.99
CA ASP A 107 13.43 10.62 -1.32
C ASP A 107 14.10 10.14 -2.60
N TRP A 108 15.10 9.26 -2.46
CA TRP A 108 15.95 8.79 -3.53
C TRP A 108 15.88 7.27 -3.60
N TYR A 109 15.03 6.75 -4.49
CA TYR A 109 14.89 5.32 -4.78
C TYR A 109 15.34 5.08 -6.22
N VAL A 110 16.44 4.38 -6.41
CA VAL A 110 17.09 4.28 -7.74
C VAL A 110 16.83 2.96 -8.44
N SER A 111 16.45 1.92 -7.70
CA SER A 111 16.10 0.63 -8.29
C SER A 111 14.70 0.21 -7.88
N GLN A 112 13.85 0.01 -8.89
CA GLN A 112 12.57 -0.68 -8.74
C GLN A 112 12.75 -2.19 -8.53
N THR A 113 13.95 -2.72 -8.80
CA THR A 113 14.28 -4.13 -8.61
C THR A 113 15.08 -4.31 -7.31
N CYS A 114 14.70 -5.29 -6.49
CA CYS A 114 15.48 -5.78 -5.35
C CYS A 114 16.19 -7.09 -5.71
N PRO A 115 17.30 -7.03 -6.47
CA PRO A 115 18.11 -8.19 -6.85
C PRO A 115 18.77 -8.84 -5.62
N ASP A 116 18.81 -10.18 -5.61
CA ASP A 116 19.33 -10.96 -4.48
C ASP A 116 20.81 -10.70 -4.18
N GLU A 117 21.61 -10.41 -5.19
CA GLU A 117 23.06 -10.14 -5.06
C GLU A 117 23.39 -8.88 -4.25
N HIS A 118 22.44 -7.94 -4.18
CA HIS A 118 22.59 -6.70 -3.43
C HIS A 118 21.92 -6.75 -2.05
N LEU A 119 21.16 -7.81 -1.74
CA LEU A 119 20.46 -7.95 -0.47
C LEU A 119 21.38 -8.54 0.59
N VAL A 120 21.50 -7.85 1.72
CA VAL A 120 22.18 -8.36 2.91
C VAL A 120 21.17 -9.09 3.78
N VAL A 121 21.40 -10.38 4.05
CA VAL A 121 20.57 -11.22 4.92
C VAL A 121 21.12 -11.19 6.34
N HIS A 122 20.25 -10.99 7.33
CA HIS A 122 20.64 -10.89 8.74
C HIS A 122 20.23 -12.11 9.54
N THR A 123 21.22 -12.80 10.13
CA THR A 123 21.02 -13.93 11.05
C THR A 123 21.95 -13.77 12.27
N PRO A 124 21.46 -13.32 13.44
CA PRO A 124 20.06 -12.97 13.78
C PRO A 124 19.56 -11.70 13.08
N PRO A 125 18.23 -11.50 12.97
CA PRO A 125 17.68 -10.29 12.36
C PRO A 125 18.00 -9.03 13.18
N LEU A 126 18.00 -7.87 12.52
CA LEU A 126 18.21 -6.58 13.18
C LEU A 126 16.91 -6.09 13.80
N VAL A 127 16.92 -5.69 15.07
CA VAL A 127 15.71 -5.24 15.78
C VAL A 127 15.87 -3.78 16.21
N PHE A 128 14.85 -2.96 15.92
CA PHE A 128 14.78 -1.54 16.24
C PHE A 128 13.52 -1.23 17.05
N ASP A 129 13.65 -0.38 18.07
CA ASP A 129 12.52 0.18 18.81
C ASP A 129 12.18 1.56 18.25
N LEU A 130 11.17 1.61 17.38
CA LEU A 130 10.73 2.81 16.68
C LEU A 130 10.15 3.89 17.60
N ALA A 131 9.77 3.55 18.84
CA ALA A 131 9.33 4.57 19.79
C ALA A 131 10.50 5.37 20.37
N ARG A 132 11.67 4.74 20.47
CA ARG A 132 12.91 5.36 20.98
C ARG A 132 13.83 5.83 19.87
N ASP A 133 13.89 5.07 18.79
CA ASP A 133 14.75 5.27 17.64
C ASP A 133 13.91 5.18 16.33
N PRO A 134 13.13 6.22 16.03
CA PRO A 134 12.31 6.27 14.82
C PRO A 134 13.14 6.29 13.52
N PHE A 135 14.44 6.57 13.62
CA PHE A 135 15.37 6.65 12.49
C PHE A 135 16.18 5.38 12.27
N GLU A 136 15.97 4.34 13.08
CA GLU A 136 16.60 3.02 12.94
C GLU A 136 18.15 3.11 12.92
N LEU A 137 18.73 3.94 13.78
CA LEU A 137 20.17 4.17 13.89
C LEU A 137 20.87 3.13 14.77
N THR A 138 20.19 2.62 15.79
CA THR A 138 20.78 1.71 16.79
C THR A 138 19.94 0.44 16.90
N PHE A 139 20.51 -0.68 16.45
CA PHE A 139 19.86 -1.99 16.54
C PHE A 139 20.24 -2.73 17.82
N THR A 140 19.38 -3.68 18.20
CA THR A 140 19.68 -4.76 19.13
C THR A 140 19.41 -6.10 18.47
N HIS A 141 20.11 -7.15 18.87
CA HIS A 141 19.83 -8.52 18.41
C HIS A 141 18.93 -9.30 19.38
N ILE A 142 18.74 -8.79 20.59
CA ILE A 142 18.04 -9.49 21.66
C ILE A 142 16.66 -8.87 21.81
N SER A 143 15.64 -9.59 21.37
CA SER A 143 14.25 -9.25 21.67
C SER A 143 13.40 -10.50 21.83
N ARG A 144 12.59 -10.53 22.89
CA ARG A 144 11.59 -11.58 23.14
C ARG A 144 10.50 -11.62 22.07
N ILE A 145 10.43 -10.62 21.19
CA ILE A 145 9.44 -10.53 20.12
C ILE A 145 9.80 -11.39 18.89
N ILE A 146 11.06 -11.80 18.73
CA ILE A 146 11.54 -12.50 17.53
C ILE A 146 10.78 -13.81 17.28
N PRO A 147 10.53 -14.68 18.28
CA PRO A 147 9.73 -15.89 18.08
C PRO A 147 8.29 -15.61 17.64
N LEU A 148 7.65 -14.58 18.21
CA LEU A 148 6.31 -14.16 17.82
C LEU A 148 6.28 -13.67 16.36
N ALA A 149 7.27 -12.87 15.97
CA ALA A 149 7.42 -12.40 14.59
C ALA A 149 7.62 -13.57 13.61
N ALA A 150 8.44 -14.56 13.97
CA ALA A 150 8.65 -15.75 13.15
C ALA A 150 7.35 -16.56 12.97
N GLN A 151 6.54 -16.69 14.03
CA GLN A 151 5.23 -17.34 13.96
C GLN A 151 4.28 -16.58 13.01
N ILE A 152 4.11 -15.27 13.19
CA ILE A 152 3.23 -14.45 12.34
C ILE A 152 3.65 -14.54 10.88
N LEU A 153 4.95 -14.49 10.60
CA LEU A 153 5.46 -14.61 9.23
C LEU A 153 5.25 -15.99 8.63
N ARG A 154 5.30 -17.05 9.43
CA ARG A 154 4.97 -18.41 8.97
C ARG A 154 3.50 -18.48 8.57
N GLU A 155 2.59 -18.07 9.45
CA GLU A 155 1.14 -18.06 9.20
C GLU A 155 0.79 -17.19 7.98
N HIS A 156 1.40 -16.01 7.88
CA HIS A 156 1.22 -15.14 6.71
C HIS A 156 1.64 -15.83 5.42
N ARG A 157 2.83 -16.46 5.37
CA ARG A 157 3.31 -17.17 4.18
C ARG A 157 2.42 -18.34 3.78
N GLU A 158 1.89 -19.08 4.76
CA GLU A 158 0.95 -20.18 4.52
C GLU A 158 -0.38 -19.69 3.93
N SER A 159 -0.76 -18.44 4.20
CA SER A 159 -1.96 -17.82 3.63
C SER A 159 -1.77 -17.24 2.22
N LEU A 160 -0.53 -17.06 1.75
CA LEU A 160 -0.25 -16.43 0.46
C LEU A 160 -0.61 -17.37 -0.69
N VAL A 161 -1.47 -16.89 -1.60
CA VAL A 161 -1.76 -17.56 -2.86
C VAL A 161 -0.84 -16.99 -3.95
N PRO A 162 0.06 -17.78 -4.55
CA PRO A 162 0.96 -17.28 -5.59
C PRO A 162 0.18 -16.76 -6.81
N VAL A 163 0.57 -15.58 -7.29
CA VAL A 163 0.03 -14.97 -8.51
C VAL A 163 1.15 -14.68 -9.50
N ARG A 164 0.80 -14.61 -10.79
CA ARG A 164 1.77 -14.26 -11.84
C ARG A 164 2.23 -12.82 -11.66
N SER A 165 3.55 -12.58 -11.75
CA SER A 165 4.10 -11.21 -11.76
C SER A 165 3.48 -10.40 -12.90
N GLN A 166 2.90 -9.25 -12.56
CA GLN A 166 2.37 -8.27 -13.52
C GLN A 166 3.42 -7.24 -13.92
N LEU A 167 4.41 -7.03 -13.05
CA LEU A 167 5.59 -6.22 -13.35
C LEU A 167 6.51 -7.07 -14.23
N GLY A 168 6.45 -6.81 -15.54
CA GLY A 168 7.23 -7.48 -16.57
C GLY A 168 7.94 -6.46 -17.46
N HIS A 169 8.22 -6.85 -18.69
CA HIS A 169 8.90 -5.98 -19.65
C HIS A 169 7.91 -4.94 -20.20
N PHE A 170 8.31 -3.68 -20.17
CA PHE A 170 7.59 -2.60 -20.82
C PHE A 170 7.63 -2.80 -22.35
N ASP A 171 6.47 -2.74 -22.99
CA ASP A 171 6.36 -2.69 -24.45
C ASP A 171 5.95 -1.27 -24.86
N GLN A 172 6.85 -0.58 -25.55
CA GLN A 172 6.62 0.78 -26.02
C GLN A 172 5.40 0.90 -26.95
N LYS A 173 5.00 -0.19 -27.63
CA LYS A 173 3.81 -0.22 -28.49
C LYS A 173 2.51 -0.09 -27.70
N LEU A 174 2.53 -0.37 -26.40
CA LEU A 174 1.38 -0.18 -25.51
C LEU A 174 1.22 1.27 -25.04
N THR A 175 2.19 2.14 -25.34
CA THR A 175 2.10 3.56 -25.00
C THR A 175 0.93 4.18 -25.76
N PRO A 176 -0.08 4.75 -25.07
CA PRO A 176 -1.18 5.40 -25.75
C PRO A 176 -0.67 6.54 -26.63
N CYS A 177 -0.91 6.43 -27.94
CA CYS A 177 -0.59 7.47 -28.92
C CYS A 177 -1.87 8.18 -29.33
N CYS A 178 -1.88 9.49 -29.18
CA CYS A 178 -3.01 10.32 -29.60
C CYS A 178 -2.73 10.92 -30.99
N ASP A 179 -3.70 10.84 -31.90
CA ASP A 179 -3.56 11.14 -33.33
C ASP A 179 -2.36 10.42 -34.03
N PRO A 180 -2.40 9.07 -34.14
CA PRO A 180 -1.34 8.29 -34.78
C PRO A 180 -1.15 8.68 -36.26
N PRO A 181 0.10 8.71 -36.78
CA PRO A 181 1.36 8.31 -36.14
C PRO A 181 2.09 9.45 -35.41
N LYS A 182 1.50 10.65 -35.36
CA LYS A 182 2.19 11.84 -34.84
C LYS A 182 2.35 11.80 -33.32
N CYS A 183 1.45 11.10 -32.62
CA CYS A 183 1.44 11.00 -31.16
C CYS A 183 1.45 12.36 -30.46
N ASP A 184 0.83 13.36 -31.10
CA ASP A 184 0.72 14.73 -30.61
C ASP A 184 -0.76 15.06 -30.42
N CYS A 185 -1.10 15.53 -29.22
CA CYS A 185 -2.47 15.89 -28.87
C CYS A 185 -2.52 17.06 -27.91
N ASP A 186 -2.36 18.26 -28.46
CA ASP A 186 -2.79 19.48 -27.80
C ASP A 186 -4.22 19.87 -28.20
N LYS A 187 -5.20 19.06 -27.77
CA LYS A 187 -6.64 19.33 -28.00
C LYS A 187 -7.19 20.42 -27.06
N LEU A 188 -6.36 20.95 -26.16
CA LEU A 188 -6.73 22.02 -25.22
C LEU A 188 -6.59 23.41 -25.83
N LYS A 189 -5.65 23.62 -26.78
CA LYS A 189 -5.56 24.86 -27.56
C LYS A 189 -6.84 25.17 -28.34
N ASN A 190 -7.41 24.19 -29.02
CA ASN A 190 -8.67 24.34 -29.77
C ASN A 190 -9.89 24.65 -28.89
N ARG A 191 -9.84 24.33 -27.59
CA ARG A 191 -10.90 24.65 -26.63
C ARG A 191 -10.86 26.14 -26.24
N GLN A 192 -9.67 26.73 -26.15
CA GLN A 192 -9.51 28.17 -25.88
C GLN A 192 -9.94 29.04 -27.07
N GLU A 193 -9.69 28.59 -28.29
CA GLU A 193 -10.10 29.31 -29.51
C GLU A 193 -11.62 29.27 -29.74
N LYS A 194 -12.28 28.13 -29.48
CA LYS A 194 -13.75 28.05 -29.53
C LYS A 194 -14.46 28.92 -28.49
N VAL A 195 -13.91 29.05 -27.28
CA VAL A 195 -14.46 29.96 -26.26
C VAL A 195 -14.29 31.43 -26.66
N LYS A 196 -13.19 31.78 -27.37
CA LYS A 196 -13.02 33.14 -27.92
C LYS A 196 -14.01 33.45 -29.04
N LEU A 197 -14.36 32.48 -29.90
CA LEU A 197 -15.32 32.65 -31.00
C LEU A 197 -16.78 32.76 -30.57
N ILE A 198 -17.15 32.28 -29.37
CA ILE A 198 -18.51 32.40 -28.81
C ILE A 198 -18.71 33.75 -28.09
N ASN A 199 -17.62 34.43 -27.73
CA ASN A 199 -17.62 35.71 -27.01
C ASN A 199 -17.37 36.93 -27.93
N ILE A 200 -17.66 36.80 -29.24
CA ILE A 200 -17.69 37.91 -30.21
C ILE A 200 -19.12 38.06 -30.72
#